data_AF-A0A6P0XMN2-F1
#
_entry.id   AF-A0A6P0XMN2-F1
#
_cell.length_a   1.000
_cell.length_b   1.000
_cell.length_c   1.000
_cell.angle_alpha   90.00
_cell.angle_beta   90.00
_cell.angle_gamma   90.00
#
_symmetry.space_group_name_H-M   'P 1'
#
loop_
_entity.id
_entity.type
_entity.pdbx_description
1 polymer ?
#
loop_
_entity_poly.entity_id
_entity_poly.type
_entity_poly.pdbx_seq_one_letter_code
_entity_poly.pdbx_strand_id
1 'polypeptide(L)'
;MAVITYPKQALKLELGKVKLPLGLKVKAAFKIDSFFLDFPSNLEFKEIREIRILPRNDCFYVEWVYELKAAQPQLYKAKVLGIDHGVDNWLSCVSNVGISFIIDVDILPGL
;
A
#
# COMPACT_ATOMS: atom_id res chain seq x y z
N MET A 1 2.05 14.96 -16.14
CA MET A 1 0.66 14.42 -16.19
C MET A 1 0.03 14.50 -14.82
N ALA A 2 -1.28 14.69 -14.73
CA ALA A 2 -1.98 14.85 -13.46
C ALA A 2 -2.38 13.50 -12.85
N VAL A 3 -2.37 13.41 -11.52
CA VAL A 3 -2.94 12.28 -10.77
C VAL A 3 -4.46 12.37 -10.83
N ILE A 4 -5.12 11.24 -11.10
CA ILE A 4 -6.58 11.15 -11.03
C ILE A 4 -6.95 10.49 -9.70
N THR A 5 -7.83 11.12 -8.93
CA THR A 5 -8.25 10.64 -7.61
C THR A 5 -9.76 10.37 -7.58
N TYR A 6 -10.13 9.24 -7.01
CA TYR A 6 -11.50 8.81 -6.79
C TYR A 6 -11.78 8.71 -5.28
N PRO A 7 -12.55 9.65 -4.71
CA PRO A 7 -12.94 9.55 -3.31
C PRO A 7 -13.90 8.37 -3.10
N LYS A 8 -13.92 7.80 -1.88
CA LYS A 8 -14.74 6.64 -1.51
C LYS A 8 -16.20 6.71 -1.98
N GLN A 9 -16.83 7.89 -1.86
CA GLN A 9 -18.21 8.14 -2.29
C GLN A 9 -18.50 7.88 -3.78
N ALA A 10 -17.48 7.93 -4.64
CA ALA A 10 -17.59 7.64 -6.06
C ALA A 10 -17.36 6.16 -6.40
N LEU A 11 -16.90 5.35 -5.43
CA LEU A 11 -16.50 3.96 -5.62
C LEU A 11 -17.63 3.01 -5.22
N LYS A 12 -17.76 1.91 -5.96
CA LYS A 12 -18.66 0.79 -5.62
C LYS A 12 -17.92 -0.52 -5.72
N LEU A 13 -18.08 -1.39 -4.73
CA LEU A 13 -17.58 -2.77 -4.78
C LEU A 13 -18.71 -3.68 -5.27
N GLU A 14 -18.49 -4.35 -6.39
CA GLU A 14 -19.45 -5.26 -7.03
C GLU A 14 -18.69 -6.51 -7.45
N LEU A 15 -19.10 -7.69 -6.96
CA LEU A 15 -18.51 -9.00 -7.35
C LEU A 15 -16.97 -9.06 -7.25
N GLY A 16 -16.38 -8.49 -6.18
CA GLY A 16 -14.93 -8.48 -5.97
C GLY A 16 -14.15 -7.47 -6.81
N LYS A 17 -14.84 -6.62 -7.58
CA LYS A 17 -14.23 -5.54 -8.37
C LYS A 17 -14.73 -4.18 -7.91
N VAL A 18 -13.87 -3.18 -7.97
CA VAL A 18 -14.24 -1.79 -7.71
C VAL A 18 -14.54 -1.09 -9.02
N LYS A 19 -15.72 -0.48 -9.10
CA LYS A 19 -16.19 0.33 -10.22
C LYS A 19 -15.68 1.77 -10.09
N LEU A 20 -15.01 2.28 -11.12
CA LEU A 20 -14.50 3.65 -11.20
C LEU A 20 -15.19 4.40 -12.34
N PRO A 21 -15.94 5.49 -12.05
CA PRO A 21 -16.64 6.24 -13.09
C PRO A 21 -15.69 7.08 -13.95
N LEU A 22 -15.97 7.23 -15.24
CA LEU A 22 -15.16 8.06 -16.14
C LEU A 22 -15.76 9.47 -16.36
N GLY A 23 -16.91 9.74 -15.75
CA GLY A 23 -17.59 11.03 -15.84
C GLY A 23 -18.44 11.21 -17.10
N LEU A 24 -19.30 12.23 -17.09
CA LEU A 24 -20.32 12.42 -18.13
C LEU A 24 -19.73 12.72 -19.51
N LYS A 25 -18.64 13.48 -19.58
CA LYS A 25 -17.97 13.82 -20.85
C LYS A 25 -17.39 12.58 -21.54
N VAL A 26 -16.72 11.71 -20.79
CA VAL A 26 -16.17 10.45 -21.32
C VAL A 26 -17.30 9.52 -21.73
N LYS A 27 -18.37 9.43 -20.92
CA LYS A 27 -19.56 8.65 -21.27
C LYS A 27 -20.21 9.12 -22.57
N ALA A 28 -20.34 10.43 -22.77
CA ALA A 28 -20.92 10.98 -24.00
C ALA A 28 -20.03 10.74 -25.23
N ALA A 29 -18.72 10.96 -25.09
CA ALA A 29 -17.77 10.85 -26.21
C ALA A 29 -17.48 9.40 -26.61
N PHE A 30 -17.32 8.50 -25.64
CA PHE A 30 -16.83 7.14 -25.87
C PHE A 30 -17.87 6.05 -25.55
N LYS A 31 -19.04 6.42 -25.02
CA LYS A 31 -20.09 5.47 -24.57
C LYS A 31 -19.61 4.50 -23.48
N ILE A 32 -18.54 4.85 -22.77
CA ILE A 32 -18.01 4.10 -21.63
C ILE A 32 -18.27 4.91 -20.36
N ASP A 33 -18.98 4.34 -19.39
CA ASP A 33 -19.34 5.05 -18.16
C ASP A 33 -18.34 4.83 -17.02
N SER A 34 -17.63 3.71 -17.03
CA SER A 34 -16.78 3.25 -15.95
C SER A 34 -15.87 2.12 -16.42
N PHE A 35 -14.88 1.80 -15.59
CA PHE A 35 -14.07 0.59 -15.68
C PHE A 35 -13.98 -0.06 -14.30
N PHE A 36 -13.43 -1.27 -14.27
CA PHE A 36 -13.35 -2.10 -13.06
C PHE A 36 -11.91 -2.45 -12.75
N LEU A 37 -11.56 -2.42 -11.46
CA LEU A 37 -10.29 -2.90 -10.93
C LEU A 37 -10.57 -4.05 -9.98
N ASP A 38 -9.76 -5.10 -10.02
CA ASP A 38 -9.86 -6.18 -9.04
C ASP A 38 -9.52 -5.63 -7.66
N PHE A 39 -10.36 -5.96 -6.67
CA PHE A 39 -10.14 -5.53 -5.30
C PHE A 39 -9.08 -6.43 -4.65
N PRO A 40 -8.00 -5.86 -4.06
CA PRO A 40 -6.96 -6.66 -3.44
C PRO A 40 -7.47 -7.42 -2.21
N SER A 41 -7.07 -8.68 -2.07
CA SER A 41 -7.55 -9.58 -1.01
C SER A 41 -7.06 -9.25 0.39
N ASN A 42 -6.00 -8.43 0.51
CA ASN A 42 -5.40 -8.03 1.78
C ASN A 42 -5.97 -6.72 2.35
N LEU A 43 -6.97 -6.12 1.70
CA LEU A 43 -7.61 -4.88 2.14
C LEU A 43 -9.09 -5.09 2.44
N GLU A 44 -9.64 -4.22 3.28
CA GLU A 44 -11.07 -4.16 3.60
C GLU A 44 -11.68 -2.95 2.89
N PHE A 45 -12.69 -3.17 2.03
CA PHE A 45 -13.24 -2.07 1.22
C PHE A 45 -13.72 -0.91 2.08
N LYS A 46 -14.31 -1.17 3.25
CA LYS A 46 -14.80 -0.14 4.18
C LYS A 46 -13.71 0.83 4.67
N GLU A 47 -12.45 0.41 4.70
CA GLU A 47 -11.32 1.22 5.17
C GLU A 47 -10.74 2.11 4.04
N ILE A 48 -11.11 1.85 2.78
CA ILE A 48 -10.66 2.64 1.63
C ILE A 48 -11.21 4.06 1.72
N ARG A 49 -10.32 5.05 1.64
CA ARG A 49 -10.63 6.48 1.59
C ARG A 49 -10.69 7.00 0.16
N GLU A 50 -9.76 6.55 -0.67
CA GLU A 50 -9.68 6.92 -2.08
C GLU A 50 -8.85 5.91 -2.89
N ILE A 51 -9.04 5.94 -4.21
CA ILE A 51 -8.14 5.30 -5.18
C ILE A 51 -7.46 6.41 -5.99
N ARG A 52 -6.17 6.29 -6.24
CA ARG A 52 -5.44 7.18 -7.16
C ARG A 52 -4.88 6.41 -8.34
N ILE A 53 -4.89 7.06 -9.49
CA ILE A 53 -4.28 6.54 -10.72
C ILE A 53 -3.14 7.47 -11.10
N LEU A 54 -1.92 6.94 -11.10
CA LEU A 54 -0.70 7.68 -11.32
C LEU A 54 -0.04 7.19 -12.62
N PRO A 55 0.15 8.06 -13.62
CA PRO A 55 1.01 7.73 -14.76
C PRO A 55 2.48 7.84 -14.34
N ARG A 56 3.22 6.73 -14.38
CA ARG A 56 4.67 6.66 -14.12
C ARG A 56 5.30 5.60 -15.02
N ASN A 57 6.47 5.90 -15.59
CA ASN A 57 7.28 4.96 -16.38
C ASN A 57 6.45 4.22 -17.46
N ASP A 58 5.72 4.98 -18.28
CA ASP A 58 4.83 4.46 -19.34
C ASP A 58 3.75 3.48 -18.89
N CYS A 59 3.45 3.45 -17.58
CA CYS A 59 2.42 2.61 -16.98
C CYS A 59 1.49 3.45 -16.08
N PHE A 60 0.34 2.86 -15.75
CA PHE A 60 -0.56 3.40 -14.73
C PHE A 60 -0.46 2.58 -13.46
N TYR A 61 -0.21 3.26 -12.33
CA TYR A 61 -0.22 2.67 -11.00
C TYR A 61 -1.56 2.95 -10.35
N VAL A 62 -2.11 1.95 -9.67
CA VAL A 62 -3.28 2.09 -8.81
C VAL A 62 -2.81 2.14 -7.37
N GLU A 63 -3.02 3.27 -6.71
CA GLU A 63 -2.80 3.40 -5.27
C GLU A 63 -4.14 3.25 -4.53
N TRP A 64 -4.20 2.28 -3.62
CA TRP A 64 -5.30 2.10 -2.67
C TRP A 64 -4.96 2.83 -1.39
N VAL A 65 -5.71 3.90 -1.08
CA VAL A 65 -5.45 4.73 0.11
C VAL A 65 -6.47 4.39 1.17
N TYR A 66 -6.00 3.97 2.33
CA TYR A 66 -6.83 3.57 3.46
C TYR A 66 -6.18 4.00 4.77
N GLU A 67 -7.00 4.08 5.82
CA GLU A 67 -6.50 4.41 7.15
C GLU A 67 -6.04 3.14 7.87
N LEU A 68 -4.82 3.18 8.40
CA LEU A 68 -4.34 2.15 9.31
C LEU A 68 -4.57 2.63 10.73
N LYS A 69 -5.32 1.86 11.51
CA LYS A 69 -5.32 2.04 12.96
C LYS A 69 -3.92 1.71 13.47
N ALA A 70 -3.20 2.72 13.95
CA ALA A 70 -1.91 2.51 14.58
C ALA A 70 -2.09 1.52 15.73
N ALA A 71 -1.40 0.38 15.65
CA ALA A 71 -1.24 -0.45 16.82
C ALA A 71 -0.52 0.40 17.87
N GLN A 72 -1.06 0.44 19.08
CA GLN A 72 -0.40 1.01 20.25
C GLN A 72 0.19 -0.16 21.04
N PRO A 73 1.38 -0.67 20.64
CA PRO A 73 1.99 -1.77 21.37
C PRO A 73 2.32 -1.30 22.80
N GLN A 74 2.25 -2.23 23.75
CA GLN A 74 2.74 -1.97 25.10
C GLN A 74 4.28 -1.90 25.05
N LEU A 75 4.82 -0.68 25.07
CA LEU A 75 6.26 -0.44 25.03
C LEU A 75 6.85 -0.39 26.45
N TYR A 76 7.93 -1.11 26.66
CA TYR A 76 8.72 -1.06 27.89
C TYR A 76 9.94 -0.16 27.67
N LYS A 77 9.87 1.12 28.07
CA LYS A 77 10.96 2.10 27.84
C LYS A 77 12.33 1.67 28.39
N ALA A 78 12.34 0.82 29.42
CA ALA A 78 13.56 0.27 29.99
C ALA A 78 14.18 -0.87 29.16
N LYS A 79 13.44 -1.44 28.20
CA LYS A 79 13.93 -2.47 27.27
C LYS A 79 14.21 -1.81 25.93
N VAL A 80 15.48 -1.78 25.53
CA VAL A 80 15.94 -1.10 24.31
C VAL A 80 16.58 -2.11 23.36
N LEU A 81 16.39 -1.86 22.06
CA LEU A 81 17.02 -2.60 20.97
C LEU A 81 17.92 -1.63 20.20
N GLY A 82 19.23 -1.83 20.26
CA GLY A 82 20.19 -1.19 19.37
C GLY A 82 20.22 -1.92 18.03
N ILE A 83 20.23 -1.16 16.94
CA ILE A 83 20.29 -1.67 15.57
C ILE A 83 21.41 -0.91 14.89
N ASP A 84 22.38 -1.63 14.36
CA ASP A 84 23.55 -1.08 13.67
C ASP A 84 23.81 -1.81 12.36
N HIS A 85 24.28 -1.09 11.34
CA HIS A 85 24.67 -1.73 10.08
C HIS A 85 26.04 -2.42 10.27
N GLY A 86 26.12 -3.69 9.87
CA GLY A 86 27.37 -4.46 9.94
C GLY A 86 28.21 -4.37 8.67
N VAL A 87 29.40 -4.96 8.72
CA VAL A 87 30.27 -5.13 7.55
C VAL A 87 29.87 -6.38 6.75
N ASP A 88 29.69 -7.49 7.46
CA ASP A 88 29.39 -8.81 6.87
C ASP A 88 27.91 -9.19 6.99
N ASN A 89 27.07 -8.29 7.53
CA ASN A 89 25.64 -8.51 7.71
C ASN A 89 24.86 -7.21 7.52
N TRP A 90 23.61 -7.30 7.05
CA TRP A 90 22.82 -6.11 6.80
C TRP A 90 22.55 -5.32 8.08
N LEU A 91 22.09 -5.97 9.15
CA LEU A 91 21.89 -5.36 10.48
C LEU A 91 22.33 -6.28 11.62
N SER A 92 23.01 -5.70 12.60
CA SER A 92 23.33 -6.28 13.91
C SER A 92 22.38 -5.69 14.96
N CYS A 93 21.63 -6.54 15.63
CA CYS A 93 20.62 -6.13 16.60
C CYS A 93 20.97 -6.65 17.99
N VAL A 94 21.07 -5.77 18.99
CA VAL A 94 21.40 -6.14 20.38
C VAL A 94 20.44 -5.47 21.35
N SER A 95 19.87 -6.25 22.25
CA SER A 95 18.99 -5.75 23.31
C SER A 95 19.70 -5.68 24.65
N ASN A 96 19.27 -4.76 25.52
CA ASN A 96 19.75 -4.69 26.90
C ASN A 96 19.18 -5.78 27.82
N VAL A 97 18.39 -6.71 27.27
CA VAL A 97 17.85 -7.88 27.99
C VAL A 97 18.55 -9.19 27.59
N GLY A 98 19.71 -9.11 26.93
CA GLY A 98 20.57 -10.26 26.64
C GLY A 98 20.22 -11.05 25.38
N ILE A 99 19.40 -10.49 24.48
CA ILE A 99 19.11 -11.07 23.17
C ILE A 99 19.91 -10.32 22.10
N SER A 100 20.56 -11.06 21.21
CA SER A 100 21.20 -10.56 19.99
C SER A 100 20.80 -11.38 18.77
N PHE A 101 20.63 -10.74 17.62
CA PHE A 101 20.33 -11.40 16.36
C PHE A 101 20.87 -10.61 15.17
N ILE A 102 21.06 -11.29 14.05
CA ILE A 102 21.53 -10.72 12.78
C ILE A 102 20.36 -10.74 11.79
N ILE A 103 20.22 -9.66 11.03
CA ILE A 103 19.38 -9.62 9.83
C ILE A 103 20.30 -9.57 8.63
N ASP A 104 20.03 -10.41 7.65
CA ASP A 104 20.70 -10.41 6.36
C ASP A 104 19.68 -10.36 5.23
N VAL A 105 20.11 -9.98 4.03
CA VAL A 105 19.27 -9.95 2.83
C VAL A 105 19.80 -10.95 1.84
N ASP A 106 18.99 -11.96 1.54
CA ASP A 106 19.24 -12.83 0.40
C ASP A 106 18.55 -12.24 -0.82
N ILE A 107 19.31 -12.01 -1.89
CA ILE A 107 18.72 -11.55 -3.16
C ILE A 107 18.14 -12.78 -3.83
N LEU A 108 16.80 -12.86 -3.89
CA LEU A 108 16.14 -13.90 -4.69
C LEU A 108 16.48 -13.66 -6.17
N PRO A 109 17.15 -14.61 -6.86
CA PRO A 109 17.51 -14.44 -8.26
C PRO A 109 16.24 -14.41 -9.12
N GLY A 110 16.04 -13.33 -9.88
CA GLY A 110 14.96 -13.19 -10.86
C GLY A 110 13.87 -12.16 -10.55
N LEU A 111 14.07 -11.30 -9.55
CA LEU A 111 13.32 -10.05 -9.36
C LEU A 111 14.11 -8.84 -9.86
#